data_AF-A0A453EUH8-F1
#
_entry.id   AF-A0A453EUH8-F1
#
_cell.length_a   1.000
_cell.length_b   1.000
_cell.length_c   1.000
_cell.angle_alpha   90.00
_cell.angle_beta   90.00
_cell.angle_gamma   90.00
#
_symmetry.space_group_name_H-M   'P 1'
#
loop_
_entity.id
_entity.type
_entity.pdbx_description
1 polymer ?
#
loop_
_entity_poly.entity_id
_entity_poly.type
_entity_poly.pdbx_seq_one_letter_code
_entity_poly.pdbx_strand_id
1 'polypeptide(L)'
;LPKRKCAVYGNPVRMSIRNRRMSKAAAMARFFPRAGLVEAEGMEVVLVLAGTVGSPQINVAVLNMYYEMLSRRKNRYIIWQTGPEDFCEMESLVRAHRRLFLTP
;
A
#
# COMPACT_ATOMS: atom_id res chain seq x y z
N LEU A 1 14.79 -23.52 30.25
CA LEU A 1 13.89 -23.09 29.16
C LEU A 1 14.71 -22.76 27.90
N PRO A 2 14.27 -23.18 26.69
CA PRO A 2 15.03 -23.07 25.43
C PRO A 2 15.50 -21.64 25.07
N LYS A 3 14.83 -20.61 25.59
CA LYS A 3 15.11 -19.19 25.33
C LYS A 3 16.51 -18.71 25.75
N ARG A 4 17.26 -19.47 26.58
CA ARG A 4 18.64 -19.13 26.98
C ARG A 4 19.72 -19.79 26.11
N LYS A 5 19.34 -20.58 25.09
CA LYS A 5 20.28 -21.29 24.19
C LYS A 5 20.32 -20.72 22.76
N CYS A 6 19.61 -19.62 22.50
CA CYS A 6 19.52 -19.02 21.17
C CYS A 6 19.90 -17.55 21.26
N ALA A 7 20.91 -17.14 20.49
CA ALA A 7 21.22 -15.74 20.28
C ALA A 7 20.25 -15.17 19.24
N VAL A 8 19.64 -14.02 19.54
CA VAL A 8 18.63 -13.38 18.70
C VAL A 8 19.29 -12.28 17.88
N TYR A 9 19.33 -12.45 16.56
CA TYR A 9 19.95 -11.50 15.61
C TYR A 9 18.94 -10.75 14.74
N GLY A 10 17.65 -11.09 14.85
CA GLY A 10 16.59 -10.54 14.01
C GLY A 10 16.53 -11.18 12.62
N ASN A 11 15.70 -10.60 11.75
CA ASN A 11 15.52 -11.06 10.37
C ASN A 11 16.42 -10.26 9.43
N PRO A 12 17.12 -10.91 8.48
CA PRO A 12 17.78 -10.21 7.39
C PRO A 12 16.78 -9.34 6.62
N VAL A 13 17.10 -8.06 6.46
CA VAL A 13 16.28 -7.10 5.71
C VAL A 13 17.02 -6.69 4.44
N ARG A 14 16.29 -6.51 3.34
CA ARG A 14 16.86 -6.01 2.08
C ARG A 14 17.52 -4.64 2.31
N MET A 15 18.79 -4.49 1.90
CA MET A 15 19.53 -3.24 2.05
C MET A 15 18.85 -2.06 1.33
N SER A 16 18.13 -2.33 0.24
CA SER A 16 17.33 -1.36 -0.49
C SER A 16 16.11 -0.83 0.28
N ILE A 17 15.68 -1.48 1.36
CA ILE A 17 14.67 -0.94 2.29
C ILE A 17 15.37 -0.09 3.35
N ARG A 18 16.47 -0.61 3.90
CA ARG A 18 17.23 0.04 4.97
C ARG A 18 17.88 1.37 4.55
N ASN A 19 18.42 1.42 3.34
CA ASN A 19 19.19 2.57 2.85
C ASN A 19 18.35 3.56 2.02
N ARG A 20 17.07 3.28 1.81
CA ARG A 20 16.25 4.09 0.91
C ARG A 20 15.80 5.37 1.60
N ARG A 21 16.36 6.48 1.14
CA ARG A 21 15.91 7.83 1.44
C ARG A 21 15.08 8.33 0.28
N MET A 22 13.76 8.30 0.43
CA MET A 22 12.82 8.88 -0.53
C MET A 22 11.92 9.83 0.24
N SER A 23 11.81 11.08 -0.21
CA SER A 23 10.87 12.01 0.39
C SER A 23 9.44 11.56 0.09
N LYS A 24 8.53 11.85 1.02
CA LYS A 24 7.10 11.57 0.83
C LYS A 24 6.55 12.25 -0.43
N ALA A 25 6.97 13.49 -0.70
CA ALA A 25 6.59 14.23 -1.90
C ALA A 25 7.02 13.50 -3.19
N ALA A 26 8.25 13.00 -3.26
CA ALA A 26 8.74 12.23 -4.41
C ALA A 26 7.96 10.92 -4.60
N ALA A 27 7.63 10.22 -3.51
CA ALA A 27 6.79 9.02 -3.58
C ALA A 27 5.37 9.36 -4.06
N MET A 28 4.76 10.42 -3.54
CA MET A 28 3.43 10.87 -3.94
C MET A 28 3.38 11.27 -5.42
N ALA A 29 4.39 12.00 -5.92
CA ALA A 29 4.47 12.36 -7.33
C ALA A 29 4.57 11.12 -8.25
N ARG A 30 5.21 10.04 -7.79
CA ARG A 30 5.31 8.77 -8.53
C ARG A 30 3.98 8.02 -8.60
N PHE A 31 3.30 7.83 -7.47
CA PHE A 31 2.09 7.00 -7.40
C PHE A 31 0.80 7.79 -7.70
N PHE A 32 0.80 9.09 -7.41
CA PHE A 32 -0.35 9.98 -7.59
C PHE A 32 0.10 11.31 -8.24
N PRO A 33 0.48 11.31 -9.53
CA PRO A 33 1.07 12.48 -10.20
C PRO A 33 0.19 13.73 -10.12
N ARG A 34 -1.13 13.56 -10.19
CA ARG A 34 -2.10 14.68 -10.09
C ARG A 34 -2.26 15.24 -8.68
N ALA A 35 -1.79 14.52 -7.66
CA ALA A 35 -1.80 14.97 -6.27
C ALA A 35 -0.53 15.74 -5.88
N GLY A 36 0.59 15.53 -6.58
CA GLY A 36 1.88 16.17 -6.32
C GLY A 36 1.92 17.69 -6.56
N LEU A 37 0.83 18.29 -7.05
CA LEU A 37 0.65 19.74 -7.19
C LEU A 37 0.14 20.40 -5.90
N VAL A 38 -0.28 19.61 -4.91
CA VAL A 38 -0.75 20.07 -3.60
C VAL A 38 0.26 19.60 -2.56
N GLU A 39 0.63 20.46 -1.61
CA GLU A 39 1.60 20.13 -0.56
C GLU A 39 1.26 18.79 0.11
N ALA A 40 2.26 17.91 0.22
CA ALA A 40 2.10 16.56 0.79
C ALA A 40 1.86 16.54 2.32
N GLU A 41 1.84 17.72 2.94
CA GLU A 41 1.52 17.90 4.34
C GLU A 41 0.06 17.52 4.62
N GLY A 42 -0.15 16.74 5.68
CA GLY A 42 -1.49 16.23 6.02
C GLY A 42 -2.01 15.08 5.15
N MET A 43 -1.35 14.68 4.06
CA MET A 43 -1.78 13.52 3.26
C MET A 43 -1.52 12.20 4.00
N GLU A 44 -2.48 11.28 3.99
CA GLU A 44 -2.35 9.93 4.55
C GLU A 44 -2.28 8.90 3.43
N VAL A 45 -1.27 8.05 3.42
CA VAL A 45 -1.16 6.95 2.45
C VAL A 45 -1.36 5.63 3.18
N VAL A 46 -2.35 4.86 2.76
CA VAL A 46 -2.58 3.48 3.18
C VAL A 46 -1.92 2.57 2.16
N LEU A 47 -0.95 1.77 2.60
CA LEU A 47 -0.33 0.72 1.80
C LEU A 47 -0.93 -0.63 2.21
N VAL A 48 -1.66 -1.26 1.29
CA VAL A 48 -2.22 -2.61 1.49
C VAL A 48 -1.26 -3.61 0.86
N LEU A 49 -0.68 -4.49 1.69
CA LEU A 49 0.21 -5.57 1.29
C LEU A 49 -0.42 -6.90 1.65
N ALA A 50 -0.55 -7.78 0.66
CA ALA A 50 -1.08 -9.12 0.85
C ALA A 50 -0.03 -10.21 0.67
N GLY A 51 1.23 -9.83 0.42
CA GLY A 51 2.34 -10.75 0.23
C GLY A 51 2.57 -11.07 -1.25
N THR A 52 3.49 -12.00 -1.52
CA THR A 52 3.94 -12.29 -2.89
C THR A 52 2.84 -12.79 -3.82
N VAL A 53 1.92 -13.60 -3.28
CA VAL A 53 0.80 -14.18 -4.05
C VAL A 53 -0.44 -13.29 -3.97
N GLY A 54 -0.52 -12.41 -2.97
CA GLY A 54 -1.76 -11.71 -2.63
C GLY A 54 -2.60 -12.47 -1.61
N SER A 55 -3.80 -11.95 -1.34
CA SER A 55 -4.75 -12.53 -0.40
C SER A 55 -6.17 -12.12 -0.80
N PRO A 56 -7.00 -13.07 -1.27
CA PRO A 56 -8.39 -12.81 -1.61
C PRO A 56 -9.18 -12.21 -0.45
N GLN A 57 -8.89 -12.61 0.79
CA GLN A 57 -9.57 -12.10 1.98
C GLN A 57 -9.27 -10.61 2.22
N ILE A 58 -8.01 -10.20 2.05
CA ILE A 58 -7.63 -8.79 2.10
C ILE A 58 -8.29 -8.04 0.95
N ASN A 59 -8.29 -8.62 -0.25
CA ASN A 59 -8.86 -7.98 -1.42
C ASN A 59 -10.36 -7.71 -1.27
N VAL A 60 -11.14 -8.71 -0.85
CA VAL A 60 -12.57 -8.56 -0.56
C VAL A 60 -12.81 -7.53 0.55
N ALA A 61 -12.03 -7.58 1.63
CA ALA A 61 -12.19 -6.62 2.73
C ALA A 61 -11.97 -5.18 2.24
N VAL A 62 -10.90 -4.93 1.48
CA VAL A 62 -10.58 -3.59 0.97
C VAL A 62 -11.59 -3.15 -0.09
N LEU A 63 -12.02 -4.04 -0.99
CA LEU A 63 -13.06 -3.75 -1.99
C LEU A 63 -14.34 -3.22 -1.34
N ASN A 64 -14.74 -3.79 -0.21
CA ASN A 64 -15.96 -3.41 0.49
C ASN A 64 -15.86 -2.06 1.23
N MET A 65 -14.66 -1.54 1.51
CA MET A 65 -14.49 -0.34 2.34
C MET A 65 -13.73 0.82 1.66
N TYR A 66 -12.94 0.57 0.61
CA TYR A 66 -12.01 1.57 0.08
C TYR A 66 -12.73 2.86 -0.37
N TYR A 67 -13.88 2.71 -1.02
CA TYR A 67 -14.61 3.85 -1.59
C TYR A 67 -15.16 4.75 -0.49
N GLU A 68 -15.73 4.17 0.56
CA GLU A 68 -16.21 4.89 1.73
C GLU A 68 -15.05 5.55 2.49
N MET A 69 -13.93 4.83 2.68
CA MET A 69 -12.72 5.39 3.29
C MET A 69 -12.22 6.63 2.56
N LEU A 70 -12.17 6.56 1.23
CA LEU A 70 -11.75 7.67 0.39
C LEU A 70 -12.76 8.82 0.41
N SER A 71 -14.06 8.51 0.45
CA SER A 71 -15.13 9.52 0.48
C SER A 71 -15.14 10.30 1.79
N ARG A 72 -14.93 9.63 2.92
CA ARG A 72 -14.91 10.26 4.25
C ARG A 72 -13.64 11.07 4.51
N ARG A 73 -12.48 10.63 4.02
CA ARG A 73 -11.18 11.27 4.28
C ARG A 73 -10.58 11.82 3.00
N LYS A 74 -10.72 13.13 2.78
CA LYS A 74 -10.25 13.81 1.56
C LYS A 74 -8.72 13.78 1.38
N ASN A 75 -7.98 13.69 2.48
CA ASN A 75 -6.52 13.60 2.52
C ASN A 75 -5.98 12.16 2.42
N ARG A 76 -6.83 11.14 2.30
CA ARG A 76 -6.42 9.74 2.21
C ARG A 76 -6.18 9.28 0.78
N TYR A 77 -5.11 8.50 0.62
CA TYR A 77 -4.67 7.81 -0.58
C TYR A 77 -4.45 6.34 -0.27
N ILE A 78 -4.67 5.48 -1.27
CA ILE A 78 -4.54 4.02 -1.11
C ILE A 78 -3.65 3.49 -2.23
N ILE A 79 -2.60 2.76 -1.85
CA ILE A 79 -1.81 1.91 -2.73
C ILE A 79 -2.16 0.48 -2.36
N TRP A 80 -2.74 -0.26 -3.29
CA TRP A 80 -3.27 -1.60 -3.03
C TRP A 80 -2.59 -2.62 -3.93
N GLN A 81 -1.77 -3.47 -3.32
CA GLN A 81 -1.18 -4.65 -3.95
C GLN A 81 -2.15 -5.83 -3.83
N THR A 82 -2.72 -6.27 -4.95
CA THR A 82 -3.80 -7.27 -4.98
C THR A 82 -3.26 -8.70 -5.05
N GLY A 83 -2.06 -8.91 -5.56
CA GLY A 83 -1.60 -10.20 -6.02
C GLY A 83 -1.78 -10.33 -7.53
N PRO A 84 -0.87 -11.04 -8.23
CA PRO A 84 -0.90 -11.18 -9.68
C PRO A 84 -2.11 -11.95 -10.19
N GLU A 85 -2.61 -12.93 -9.42
CA GLU A 85 -3.76 -13.77 -9.81
C GLU A 85 -5.07 -13.00 -9.73
N ASP A 86 -5.25 -12.19 -8.68
CA ASP A 86 -6.49 -11.45 -8.42
C ASP A 86 -6.53 -10.07 -9.12
N PHE A 87 -5.42 -9.60 -9.70
CA PHE A 87 -5.31 -8.21 -10.19
C PHE A 87 -6.36 -7.86 -11.25
N CYS A 88 -6.52 -8.69 -12.27
CA CYS A 88 -7.47 -8.43 -13.37
C CYS A 88 -8.92 -8.39 -12.87
N GLU A 89 -9.28 -9.29 -11.95
CA GLU A 89 -10.60 -9.29 -11.34
C GLU A 89 -10.81 -8.02 -10.51
N MET A 90 -9.84 -7.67 -9.65
CA MET A 90 -9.93 -6.48 -8.81
C MET A 90 -9.98 -5.20 -9.64
N GLU A 91 -9.23 -5.10 -10.73
CA GLU A 91 -9.28 -3.96 -11.65
C GLU A 91 -10.66 -3.79 -12.28
N SER A 92 -11.36 -4.89 -12.58
CA SER A 92 -12.73 -4.85 -13.13
C SER A 92 -13.81 -4.43 -12.13
N LEU A 93 -13.62 -4.75 -10.84
CA LEU A 93 -14.57 -4.46 -9.76
C LEU A 93 -14.36 -3.06 -9.16
N VAL A 94 -13.13 -2.58 -9.14
CA VAL A 94 -12.77 -1.32 -8.52
C VAL A 94 -13.19 -0.14 -9.40
N ARG A 95 -14.01 0.74 -8.82
CA ARG A 95 -14.33 2.04 -9.43
C ARG A 95 -13.09 2.92 -9.44
N ALA A 96 -12.76 3.45 -10.62
CA ALA A 96 -11.63 4.35 -10.80
C ALA A 96 -11.70 5.55 -9.85
N HIS A 97 -10.59 5.87 -9.18
CA HIS A 97 -10.54 6.99 -8.24
C HIS A 97 -9.13 7.59 -8.19
N ARG A 98 -9.02 8.93 -8.28
CA ARG A 98 -7.73 9.65 -8.40
C ARG A 98 -6.74 9.49 -7.24
N ARG A 99 -7.20 8.94 -6.11
CA ARG A 99 -6.43 8.69 -4.87
C ARG A 99 -6.26 7.20 -4.58
N LEU A 100 -6.52 6.35 -5.56
CA LEU A 100 -6.37 4.91 -5.48
C LEU A 100 -5.40 4.47 -6.58
N PHE A 101 -4.42 3.66 -6.20
CA PHE A 101 -3.46 3.04 -7.11
C PHE A 101 -3.51 1.53 -6.88
N LEU A 102 -3.92 0.78 -7.89
CA LEU A 102 -3.89 -0.68 -7.88
C LEU A 102 -2.58 -1.17 -8.49
N THR A 103 -2.02 -2.23 -7.93
CA THR A 103 -0.86 -2.94 -8.48
C THR A 103 -1.02 -4.44 -8.27
N PRO A 104 -0.49 -5.27 -9.18
CA PRO A 104 -0.34 -6.71 -8.93
C PRO A 104 0.49 -6.97 -7.68
#